data_AF-V6MJS1-F1
#
_entry.id   AF-V6MJS1-F1
#
_cell.length_a   1.000
_cell.length_b   1.000
_cell.length_c   1.000
_cell.angle_alpha   90.00
_cell.angle_beta   90.00
_cell.angle_gamma   90.00
#
_symmetry.space_group_name_H-M   'P 1'
#
loop_
_entity.id
_entity.type
_entity.pdbx_description
1 polymer ?
#
loop_
_entity_poly.entity_id
_entity_poly.type
_entity_poly.pdbx_seq_one_letter_code
_entity_poly.pdbx_strand_id
1 'polypeptide(L)'
;MAKTIQKVREHIDKARIAESITTSEALERKRKVQAEMSEIMRNRDLSEIGRANAVSTLKQKHGIEFLQDAYQLKQIYMAELRKAKEGADSIVYAKPKKPNAVMLERFEDELKALKTELMLTTRADTAKQKVEAFIHKHVKTADDRFFAFRVRDEFQTIATPILETAGIESAKYRSILGEMFERLDQISLSDEAKEARQILDLADAMMERGTLFSGLVIESMTDTLGGEYASYLNKPEVFFEDKPELKPEDYVHPEDTPQARAARAAEERREKEQREFAESWRSLNAKIDQWRQEKESEEKQ
;
A
#
# COMPACT_ATOMS: atom_id res chain seq x y z
N MET A 1 -4.63 -1.02 17.05
CA MET A 1 -4.86 -0.79 15.61
C MET A 1 -3.76 0.05 14.98
N ALA A 2 -3.18 1.07 15.65
CA ALA A 2 -2.03 1.87 15.18
C ALA A 2 -0.71 1.12 14.82
N LYS A 3 -0.65 -0.20 14.95
CA LYS A 3 0.53 -1.00 14.61
C LYS A 3 0.62 -1.34 13.12
N THR A 4 -0.49 -1.22 12.37
CA THR A 4 -0.54 -1.66 10.97
C THR A 4 0.07 -0.62 10.04
N ILE A 5 -0.34 0.65 10.13
CA ILE A 5 0.26 1.73 9.34
C ILE A 5 1.74 1.96 9.65
N GLN A 6 2.15 1.77 10.91
CA GLN A 6 3.55 1.92 11.30
C GLN A 6 4.45 0.92 10.57
N LYS A 7 4.02 -0.34 10.43
CA LYS A 7 4.74 -1.35 9.64
C LYS A 7 4.82 -0.97 8.16
N VAL A 8 3.73 -0.42 7.61
CA VAL A 8 3.70 0.07 6.23
C VAL A 8 4.71 1.21 6.02
N ARG A 9 4.83 2.15 6.97
CA ARG A 9 5.89 3.18 6.95
C ARG A 9 7.29 2.58 7.02
N GLU A 10 7.51 1.61 7.89
CA GLU A 10 8.82 0.95 8.04
C GLU A 10 9.31 0.36 6.71
N HIS A 11 8.41 -0.23 5.90
CA HIS A 11 8.76 -0.73 4.56
C HIS A 11 9.18 0.40 3.59
N ILE A 12 8.48 1.53 3.59
CA ILE A 12 8.87 2.71 2.79
C ILE A 12 10.23 3.26 3.25
N ASP A 13 10.44 3.36 4.56
CA ASP A 13 11.70 3.86 5.11
C ASP A 13 12.86 2.93 4.74
N LYS A 14 12.68 1.61 4.78
CA LYS A 14 13.68 0.65 4.30
C LYS A 14 13.96 0.78 2.80
N ALA A 15 12.94 1.01 1.97
CA ALA A 15 13.14 1.28 0.54
C ALA A 15 13.95 2.57 0.33
N ARG A 16 13.68 3.63 1.09
CA ARG A 16 14.48 4.87 1.05
C ARG A 16 15.90 4.68 1.54
N ILE A 17 16.10 3.87 2.58
CA ILE A 17 17.44 3.51 3.05
C ILE A 17 18.21 2.79 1.94
N ALA A 18 17.59 1.80 1.29
CA ALA A 18 18.19 1.10 0.15
C ALA A 18 18.59 2.08 -0.97
N GLU A 19 17.74 3.05 -1.31
CA GLU A 19 18.07 4.10 -2.28
C GLU A 19 19.24 4.97 -1.81
N SER A 20 19.25 5.40 -0.54
CA SER A 20 20.30 6.28 -0.01
C SER A 20 21.69 5.62 0.01
N ILE A 21 21.75 4.32 0.27
CA ILE A 21 23.00 3.55 0.37
C ILE A 21 23.70 3.43 -0.99
N THR A 22 22.97 3.52 -2.10
CA THR A 22 23.54 3.42 -3.47
C THR A 22 24.70 4.38 -3.70
N THR A 23 24.58 5.60 -3.18
CA THR A 23 25.55 6.67 -3.40
C THR A 23 26.79 6.47 -2.53
N SER A 24 26.61 6.06 -1.27
CA SER A 24 27.74 5.75 -0.38
C SER A 24 28.51 4.53 -0.87
N GLU A 25 27.82 3.46 -1.27
CA GLU A 25 28.43 2.24 -1.82
C GLU A 25 29.20 2.52 -3.10
N ALA A 26 28.63 3.30 -4.02
CA ALA A 26 29.32 3.69 -5.24
C ALA A 26 30.61 4.50 -4.95
N LEU A 27 30.56 5.41 -3.98
CA LEU A 27 31.71 6.22 -3.60
C LEU A 27 32.81 5.38 -2.94
N GLU A 28 32.44 4.47 -2.04
CA GLU A 28 33.38 3.56 -1.39
C GLU A 28 34.03 2.62 -2.42
N ARG A 29 33.21 2.02 -3.30
CA ARG A 29 33.69 1.17 -4.40
C ARG A 29 34.66 1.93 -5.29
N LYS A 30 34.34 3.17 -5.67
CA LYS A 30 35.22 4.02 -6.48
C LYS A 30 36.56 4.25 -5.82
N ARG A 31 36.57 4.63 -4.54
CA ARG A 31 37.83 4.87 -3.79
C ARG A 31 38.69 3.62 -3.74
N LYS A 32 38.08 2.47 -3.46
CA LYS A 32 38.77 1.18 -3.42
C LYS A 32 39.39 0.82 -4.77
N VAL A 33 38.61 0.88 -5.85
CA VAL A 33 39.09 0.56 -7.21
C VAL A 33 40.19 1.52 -7.65
N GLN A 34 40.06 2.82 -7.37
CA GLN A 34 41.09 3.80 -7.71
C GLN A 34 42.41 3.58 -6.95
N ALA A 35 42.35 3.16 -5.68
CA ALA A 35 43.52 2.79 -4.90
C ALA A 35 44.24 1.57 -5.51
N GLU A 36 43.49 0.49 -5.77
CA GLU A 36 44.02 -0.73 -6.39
C GLU A 36 44.58 -0.47 -7.81
N MET A 37 43.90 0.35 -8.62
CA MET A 37 44.41 0.80 -9.92
C MET A 37 45.74 1.56 -9.79
N SER A 38 45.86 2.43 -8.78
CA SER A 38 47.09 3.19 -8.54
C SER A 38 48.26 2.30 -8.15
N GLU A 39 48.01 1.22 -7.40
CA GLU A 39 49.02 0.21 -7.06
C GLU A 39 49.48 -0.55 -8.30
N ILE A 40 48.57 -0.97 -9.18
CA ILE A 40 48.91 -1.60 -10.46
C ILE A 40 49.77 -0.67 -11.31
N MET A 41 49.42 0.62 -11.37
CA MET A 41 50.18 1.58 -12.18
C MET A 41 51.58 1.84 -11.65
N ARG A 42 51.79 1.74 -10.33
CA ARG A 42 53.10 1.92 -9.69
C ARG A 42 53.96 0.65 -9.70
N ASN A 43 53.38 -0.51 -10.06
CA ASN A 43 54.11 -1.76 -10.10
C ASN A 43 55.15 -1.74 -11.25
N ARG A 44 56.43 -1.80 -10.85
CA ARG A 44 57.59 -1.79 -11.76
C ARG A 44 57.83 -3.12 -12.46
N ASP A 45 57.27 -4.20 -11.93
CA ASP A 45 57.42 -5.55 -12.47
C ASP A 45 56.48 -5.81 -13.65
N LEU A 46 55.49 -4.93 -13.85
CA LEU A 46 54.55 -5.01 -14.97
C LEU A 46 55.02 -4.15 -16.15
N SER A 47 54.95 -4.74 -17.35
CA SER A 47 55.03 -3.98 -18.60
C SER A 47 53.81 -3.09 -18.77
N GLU A 48 53.85 -2.16 -19.73
CA GLU A 48 52.70 -1.29 -20.03
C GLU A 48 51.45 -2.09 -20.42
N ILE A 49 51.62 -3.11 -21.28
CA ILE A 49 50.55 -4.04 -21.66
C ILE A 49 50.08 -4.85 -20.44
N GLY A 50 51.01 -5.29 -19.57
CA GLY A 50 50.68 -5.99 -18.34
C GLY A 50 49.84 -5.15 -17.38
N ARG A 51 50.16 -3.86 -17.22
CA ARG A 51 49.38 -2.92 -16.42
C ARG A 51 47.99 -2.71 -17.00
N ALA A 52 47.87 -2.54 -18.31
CA ALA A 52 46.56 -2.38 -18.98
C ALA A 52 45.66 -3.60 -18.77
N ASN A 53 46.21 -4.81 -18.94
CA ASN A 53 45.46 -6.06 -18.73
C ASN A 53 45.06 -6.25 -17.26
N ALA A 54 45.96 -5.94 -16.32
CA ALA A 54 45.67 -6.00 -14.89
C ALA A 54 44.56 -5.03 -14.49
N VAL A 55 44.56 -3.81 -15.01
CA VAL A 55 43.49 -2.82 -14.79
C VAL A 55 42.17 -3.29 -15.40
N SER A 56 42.18 -3.85 -16.61
CA SER A 56 40.98 -4.38 -17.24
C SER A 56 40.37 -5.52 -16.42
N THR A 57 41.21 -6.46 -15.94
CA THR A 57 40.78 -7.56 -15.06
C THR A 57 40.21 -7.04 -13.74
N LEU A 58 40.85 -6.02 -13.16
CA LEU A 58 40.39 -5.36 -11.95
C LEU A 58 38.99 -4.74 -12.14
N LYS A 59 38.82 -3.98 -13.22
CA LYS A 59 37.54 -3.36 -13.59
C LYS A 59 36.45 -4.40 -13.82
N GLN A 60 36.75 -5.50 -14.51
CA GLN A 60 35.81 -6.60 -14.72
C GLN A 60 35.36 -7.22 -13.39
N LYS A 61 36.30 -7.55 -12.51
CA LYS A 61 36.00 -8.15 -11.20
C LYS A 61 35.08 -7.25 -10.38
N HIS A 62 35.48 -6.00 -10.16
CA HIS A 62 34.69 -5.04 -9.38
C HIS A 62 33.39 -4.63 -10.10
N GLY A 63 33.37 -4.67 -11.43
CA GLY A 63 32.19 -4.49 -12.28
C GLY A 63 31.11 -5.51 -11.99
N ILE A 64 31.49 -6.79 -11.98
CA ILE A 64 30.58 -7.90 -11.68
C ILE A 64 30.12 -7.84 -10.23
N GLU A 65 31.04 -7.68 -9.27
CA GLU A 65 30.70 -7.59 -7.83
C GLU A 65 29.70 -6.45 -7.58
N PHE A 66 29.93 -5.28 -8.17
CA PHE A 66 29.04 -4.14 -7.99
C PHE A 66 27.67 -4.33 -8.64
N LEU A 67 27.59 -5.06 -9.75
CA LEU A 67 26.30 -5.45 -10.35
C LEU A 67 25.54 -6.49 -9.50
N GLN A 68 26.25 -7.40 -8.83
CA GLN A 68 25.64 -8.33 -7.88
C GLN A 68 25.05 -7.57 -6.69
N ASP A 69 25.80 -6.62 -6.14
CA ASP A 69 25.33 -5.73 -5.06
C ASP A 69 24.10 -4.91 -5.52
N ALA A 70 24.17 -4.31 -6.72
CA ALA A 70 23.08 -3.56 -7.32
C ALA A 70 21.82 -4.43 -7.53
N TYR A 71 21.99 -5.67 -7.96
CA TYR A 71 20.90 -6.64 -8.12
C TYR A 71 20.20 -6.91 -6.79
N GLN A 72 20.97 -7.25 -5.75
CA GLN A 72 20.41 -7.51 -4.43
C GLN A 72 19.71 -6.28 -3.86
N LEU A 73 20.32 -5.10 -3.97
CA LEU A 73 19.75 -3.86 -3.47
C LEU A 73 18.44 -3.50 -4.19
N LYS A 74 18.38 -3.72 -5.51
CA LYS A 74 17.14 -3.54 -6.30
C LYS A 74 16.05 -4.52 -5.88
N GLN A 75 16.39 -5.79 -5.62
CA GLN A 75 15.42 -6.77 -5.15
C GLN A 75 14.88 -6.41 -3.76
N ILE A 76 15.75 -5.98 -2.83
CA ILE A 76 15.34 -5.48 -1.50
C ILE A 76 14.42 -4.28 -1.66
N TYR A 77 14.83 -3.27 -2.43
CA TYR A 77 14.04 -2.07 -2.69
C TYR A 77 12.65 -2.40 -3.24
N MET A 78 12.57 -3.25 -4.27
CA MET A 78 11.30 -3.65 -4.88
C MET A 78 10.44 -4.51 -3.94
N ALA A 79 11.05 -5.39 -3.14
CA ALA A 79 10.34 -6.21 -2.17
C ALA A 79 9.70 -5.34 -1.07
N GLU A 80 10.45 -4.40 -0.51
CA GLU A 80 9.96 -3.48 0.52
C GLU A 80 8.85 -2.57 -0.03
N LEU A 81 8.98 -2.04 -1.27
CA LEU A 81 7.90 -1.28 -1.90
C LEU A 81 6.65 -2.12 -2.14
N ARG A 82 6.78 -3.39 -2.56
CA ARG A 82 5.63 -4.30 -2.70
C ARG A 82 4.92 -4.53 -1.37
N LYS A 83 5.68 -4.74 -0.28
CA LYS A 83 5.10 -4.92 1.06
C LYS A 83 4.43 -3.66 1.58
N ALA A 84 5.02 -2.48 1.34
CA ALA A 84 4.38 -1.21 1.64
C ALA A 84 3.06 -1.06 0.87
N LYS A 85 3.06 -1.38 -0.43
CA LYS A 85 1.87 -1.34 -1.29
C LYS A 85 0.78 -2.30 -0.81
N GLU A 86 1.10 -3.57 -0.64
CA GLU A 86 0.18 -4.61 -0.14
C GLU A 86 -0.44 -4.22 1.21
N GLY A 87 0.40 -3.73 2.15
CA GLY A 87 -0.05 -3.28 3.45
C GLY A 87 -0.93 -2.03 3.37
N ALA A 88 -0.54 -1.03 2.58
CA ALA A 88 -1.32 0.18 2.35
C ALA A 88 -2.69 -0.13 1.74
N ASP A 89 -2.73 -0.94 0.67
CA ASP A 89 -3.96 -1.39 0.03
C ASP A 89 -4.90 -2.07 1.03
N SER A 90 -4.37 -2.93 1.89
CA SER A 90 -5.16 -3.61 2.90
C SER A 90 -5.85 -2.66 3.89
N ILE A 91 -5.21 -1.52 4.19
CA ILE A 91 -5.75 -0.48 5.09
C ILE A 91 -6.75 0.41 4.35
N VAL A 92 -6.42 0.86 3.13
CA VAL A 92 -7.27 1.76 2.33
C VAL A 92 -8.61 1.09 2.02
N TYR A 93 -8.59 -0.19 1.68
CA TYR A 93 -9.79 -0.95 1.32
C TYR A 93 -10.39 -1.74 2.49
N ALA A 94 -9.88 -1.54 3.71
CA ALA A 94 -10.50 -2.10 4.91
C ALA A 94 -11.89 -1.51 5.10
N LYS A 95 -12.93 -2.37 5.12
CA LYS A 95 -14.29 -1.93 5.38
C LYS A 95 -14.41 -1.36 6.80
N PRO A 96 -15.07 -0.21 7.00
CA PRO A 96 -15.33 0.32 8.33
C PRO A 96 -16.07 -0.70 9.20
N LYS A 97 -15.85 -0.64 10.51
CA LYS A 97 -16.52 -1.53 11.47
C LYS A 97 -18.03 -1.36 11.38
N LYS A 98 -18.76 -2.47 11.26
CA LYS A 98 -20.23 -2.45 11.26
C LYS A 98 -20.75 -1.95 12.61
N PRO A 99 -21.73 -1.02 12.62
CA PRO A 99 -22.43 -0.61 13.84
C PRO A 99 -23.33 -1.75 14.35
N ASN A 100 -23.97 -1.55 15.50
CA ASN A 100 -24.90 -2.54 16.05
C ASN A 100 -26.08 -2.80 15.08
N ALA A 101 -26.70 -3.97 15.18
CA ALA A 101 -27.72 -4.41 14.23
C ALA A 101 -28.92 -3.46 14.18
N VAL A 102 -29.38 -2.96 15.33
CA VAL A 102 -30.56 -2.08 15.43
C VAL A 102 -30.31 -0.72 14.77
N MET A 103 -29.12 -0.14 14.94
CA MET A 103 -28.75 1.13 14.29
C MET A 103 -28.56 0.95 12.79
N LEU A 104 -28.01 -0.21 12.38
CA LEU A 104 -27.88 -0.54 10.97
C LEU A 104 -29.25 -0.67 10.30
N GLU A 105 -30.17 -1.43 10.89
CA GLU A 105 -31.54 -1.62 10.38
C GLU A 105 -32.26 -0.28 10.24
N ARG A 106 -32.26 0.55 11.30
CA ARG A 106 -32.86 1.90 11.26
C ARG A 106 -32.25 2.77 10.17
N PHE A 107 -30.92 2.73 10.01
CA PHE A 107 -30.24 3.49 8.98
C PHE A 107 -30.65 3.02 7.57
N GLU A 108 -30.73 1.70 7.34
CA GLU A 108 -31.11 1.14 6.04
C GLU A 108 -32.57 1.45 5.69
N ASP A 109 -33.48 1.38 6.67
CA ASP A 109 -34.88 1.78 6.50
C ASP A 109 -35.01 3.27 6.13
N GLU A 110 -34.31 4.14 6.87
CA GLU A 110 -34.32 5.57 6.59
C GLU A 110 -33.64 5.92 5.25
N LEU A 111 -32.59 5.18 4.86
CA LEU A 111 -31.92 5.35 3.57
C LEU A 111 -32.86 4.97 2.42
N LYS A 112 -33.63 3.88 2.59
CA LYS A 112 -34.63 3.44 1.61
C LYS A 112 -35.78 4.45 1.50
N ALA A 113 -36.23 4.99 2.63
CA ALA A 113 -37.21 6.07 2.65
C ALA A 113 -36.70 7.31 1.92
N LEU A 114 -35.45 7.74 2.19
CA LEU A 114 -34.82 8.86 1.50
C LEU A 114 -34.81 8.65 -0.02
N LYS A 115 -34.32 7.51 -0.51
CA LYS A 115 -34.28 7.23 -1.97
C LYS A 115 -35.67 7.32 -2.60
N THR A 116 -36.68 6.78 -1.93
CA THR A 116 -38.08 6.84 -2.38
C THR A 116 -38.56 8.29 -2.43
N GLU A 117 -38.28 9.07 -1.39
CA GLU A 117 -38.64 10.48 -1.34
C GLU A 117 -37.94 11.31 -2.43
N LEU A 118 -36.68 11.01 -2.74
CA LEU A 118 -35.92 11.70 -3.79
C LEU A 118 -36.52 11.42 -5.17
N MET A 119 -36.95 10.19 -5.45
CA MET A 119 -37.63 9.84 -6.70
C MET A 119 -38.97 10.56 -6.88
N LEU A 120 -39.66 10.88 -5.78
CA LEU A 120 -40.96 11.56 -5.79
C LEU A 120 -40.82 13.09 -5.72
N THR A 121 -39.63 13.60 -5.43
CA THR A 121 -39.40 15.04 -5.28
C THR A 121 -39.30 15.69 -6.66
N THR A 122 -40.01 16.80 -6.87
CA THR A 122 -40.06 17.51 -8.16
C THR A 122 -39.09 18.70 -8.26
N ARG A 123 -38.43 19.06 -7.14
CA ARG A 123 -37.53 20.22 -7.05
C ARG A 123 -36.15 19.78 -6.56
N ALA A 124 -35.12 20.09 -7.35
CA ALA A 124 -33.74 19.72 -7.04
C ALA A 124 -33.23 20.33 -5.71
N ASP A 125 -33.57 21.57 -5.37
CA ASP A 125 -33.22 22.20 -4.09
C ASP A 125 -33.78 21.43 -2.89
N THR A 126 -35.04 20.99 -2.97
CA THR A 126 -35.69 20.22 -1.90
C THR A 126 -35.05 18.85 -1.77
N ALA A 127 -34.76 18.18 -2.89
CA ALA A 127 -34.09 16.89 -2.90
C ALA A 127 -32.68 16.98 -2.30
N LYS A 128 -31.91 18.02 -2.67
CA LYS A 128 -30.61 18.34 -2.09
C LYS A 128 -30.68 18.53 -0.58
N GLN A 129 -31.62 19.34 -0.08
CA GLN A 129 -31.79 19.58 1.36
C GLN A 129 -32.10 18.29 2.13
N LYS A 130 -32.89 17.37 1.57
CA LYS A 130 -33.17 16.06 2.17
C LYS A 130 -31.92 15.20 2.31
N VAL A 131 -31.06 15.18 1.28
CA VAL A 131 -29.77 14.48 1.34
C VAL A 131 -28.86 15.09 2.40
N GLU A 132 -28.74 16.42 2.45
CA GLU A 132 -27.95 17.10 3.48
C GLU A 132 -28.43 16.77 4.89
N ALA A 133 -29.75 16.81 5.11
CA ALA A 133 -30.35 16.48 6.39
C ALA A 133 -30.08 15.03 6.80
N PHE A 134 -30.18 14.09 5.85
CA PHE A 134 -29.87 12.68 6.10
C PHE A 134 -28.40 12.48 6.48
N ILE A 135 -27.47 13.05 5.71
CA ILE A 135 -26.03 12.98 6.00
C ILE A 135 -25.75 13.60 7.37
N HIS A 136 -26.30 14.78 7.66
CA HIS A 136 -26.09 15.43 8.96
C HIS A 136 -26.67 14.66 10.14
N LYS A 137 -27.74 13.88 9.92
CA LYS A 137 -28.36 13.05 10.96
C LYS A 137 -27.51 11.83 11.31
N HIS A 138 -26.95 11.15 10.30
CA HIS A 138 -26.31 9.83 10.45
C HIS A 138 -24.79 9.83 10.34
N VAL A 139 -24.19 10.89 9.84
CA VAL A 139 -22.74 11.01 9.63
C VAL A 139 -22.23 12.21 10.43
N LYS A 140 -22.13 12.04 11.74
CA LYS A 140 -21.78 13.14 12.67
C LYS A 140 -20.35 13.04 13.18
N THR A 141 -19.89 11.84 13.49
CA THR A 141 -18.58 11.61 14.11
C THR A 141 -17.76 10.56 13.36
N ALA A 142 -16.51 10.40 13.76
CA ALA A 142 -15.62 9.37 13.23
C ALA A 142 -16.12 7.93 13.50
N ASP A 143 -17.06 7.74 14.43
CA ASP A 143 -17.66 6.43 14.70
C ASP A 143 -18.71 6.04 13.64
N ASP A 144 -19.23 7.01 12.89
CA ASP A 144 -20.24 6.83 11.84
C ASP A 144 -19.64 6.52 10.46
N ARG A 145 -18.34 6.22 10.38
CA ARG A 145 -17.61 5.91 9.12
C ARG A 145 -18.32 4.88 8.25
N PHE A 146 -18.94 3.88 8.87
CA PHE A 146 -19.71 2.86 8.15
C PHE A 146 -20.93 3.45 7.44
N PHE A 147 -21.66 4.35 8.08
CA PHE A 147 -22.81 5.02 7.46
C PHE A 147 -22.36 5.93 6.33
N ALA A 148 -21.29 6.70 6.52
CA ALA A 148 -20.69 7.51 5.46
C ALA A 148 -20.29 6.67 4.24
N PHE A 149 -19.64 5.53 4.48
CA PHE A 149 -19.27 4.56 3.44
C PHE A 149 -20.49 4.03 2.68
N ARG A 150 -21.57 3.67 3.40
CA ARG A 150 -22.80 3.17 2.76
C ARG A 150 -23.50 4.24 1.92
N VAL A 151 -23.57 5.49 2.40
CA VAL A 151 -24.12 6.61 1.62
C VAL A 151 -23.26 6.87 0.38
N ARG A 152 -21.94 6.83 0.51
CA ARG A 152 -21.00 7.02 -0.61
C ARG A 152 -21.18 5.94 -1.69
N ASP A 153 -21.26 4.67 -1.30
CA ASP A 153 -21.46 3.55 -2.23
C ASP A 153 -22.80 3.65 -2.99
N GLU A 154 -23.82 4.24 -2.35
CA GLU A 154 -25.15 4.43 -2.92
C GLU A 154 -25.35 5.83 -3.53
N PHE A 155 -24.29 6.65 -3.57
CA PHE A 155 -24.40 8.07 -3.88
C PHE A 155 -24.88 8.31 -5.30
N GLN A 156 -24.52 7.45 -6.26
CA GLN A 156 -25.04 7.52 -7.63
C GLN A 156 -26.57 7.44 -7.66
N THR A 157 -27.16 6.50 -6.90
CA THR A 157 -28.62 6.32 -6.79
C THR A 157 -29.29 7.53 -6.13
N ILE A 158 -28.59 8.18 -5.19
CA ILE A 158 -29.07 9.38 -4.49
C ILE A 158 -28.97 10.64 -5.38
N ALA A 159 -27.89 10.76 -6.14
CA ALA A 159 -27.56 11.93 -6.97
C ALA A 159 -28.40 12.00 -8.26
N THR A 160 -28.73 10.85 -8.84
CA THR A 160 -29.42 10.77 -10.16
C THR A 160 -30.76 11.54 -10.16
N PRO A 161 -31.69 11.32 -9.21
CA PRO A 161 -32.97 12.04 -9.19
C PRO A 161 -32.83 13.56 -9.05
N ILE A 162 -31.78 14.03 -8.35
CA ILE A 162 -31.50 15.46 -8.16
C ILE A 162 -31.06 16.09 -9.50
N LEU A 163 -30.19 15.40 -10.24
CA LEU A 163 -29.70 15.87 -11.53
C LEU A 163 -30.80 15.87 -12.60
N GLU A 164 -31.69 14.88 -12.59
CA GLU A 164 -32.83 14.79 -13.51
C GLU A 164 -33.83 15.94 -13.29
N THR A 165 -34.11 16.28 -12.03
CA THR A 165 -35.03 17.37 -11.67
C THR A 165 -34.42 18.78 -11.80
N ALA A 166 -33.09 18.90 -11.84
CA ALA A 166 -32.40 20.18 -11.94
C ALA A 166 -32.52 20.85 -13.33
N GLY A 167 -32.75 20.09 -14.39
CA GLY A 167 -32.89 20.60 -15.75
C GLY A 167 -31.74 21.53 -16.17
N ILE A 168 -32.07 22.81 -16.44
CA ILE A 168 -31.13 23.85 -16.89
C ILE A 168 -30.05 24.14 -15.83
N GLU A 169 -30.36 23.97 -14.53
CA GLU A 169 -29.41 24.20 -13.43
C GLU A 169 -28.50 23.00 -13.15
N SER A 170 -28.57 21.92 -13.94
CA SER A 170 -27.83 20.68 -13.67
C SER A 170 -26.33 20.87 -13.42
N ALA A 171 -25.68 21.83 -14.09
CA ALA A 171 -24.26 22.14 -13.87
C ALA A 171 -23.97 22.60 -12.41
N LYS A 172 -24.84 23.44 -11.84
CA LYS A 172 -24.73 23.89 -10.43
C LYS A 172 -24.86 22.71 -9.47
N TYR A 173 -25.88 21.87 -9.67
CA TYR A 173 -26.10 20.72 -8.79
C TYR A 173 -25.02 19.64 -8.93
N ARG A 174 -24.41 19.45 -10.10
CA ARG A 174 -23.23 18.58 -10.25
C ARG A 174 -22.07 19.03 -9.36
N SER A 175 -21.78 20.33 -9.32
CA SER A 175 -20.72 20.87 -8.45
C SER A 175 -21.03 20.58 -6.97
N ILE A 176 -22.25 20.90 -6.53
CA ILE A 176 -22.68 20.69 -5.14
C ILE A 176 -22.62 19.20 -4.75
N LEU A 177 -23.11 18.32 -5.63
CA LEU A 177 -23.08 16.88 -5.39
C LEU A 177 -21.64 16.34 -5.38
N GLY A 178 -20.74 16.90 -6.19
CA GLY A 178 -19.31 16.63 -6.13
C GLY A 178 -18.72 16.95 -4.76
N GLU A 179 -18.96 18.15 -4.23
CA GLU A 179 -18.50 18.55 -2.90
C GLU A 179 -19.06 17.64 -1.79
N MET A 180 -20.33 17.22 -1.90
CA MET A 180 -20.93 16.28 -0.96
C MET A 180 -20.28 14.89 -1.01
N PHE A 181 -20.02 14.39 -2.22
CA PHE A 181 -19.35 13.11 -2.42
C PHE A 181 -17.93 13.13 -1.85
N GLU A 182 -17.17 14.19 -2.12
CA GLU A 182 -15.82 14.37 -1.58
C GLU A 182 -15.82 14.40 -0.05
N ARG A 183 -16.78 15.10 0.56
CA ARG A 183 -16.93 15.13 2.02
C ARG A 183 -17.24 13.73 2.58
N LEU A 184 -18.13 12.98 1.93
CA LEU A 184 -18.45 11.61 2.33
C LEU A 184 -17.23 10.68 2.19
N ASP A 185 -16.45 10.81 1.11
CA ASP A 185 -15.21 10.03 0.95
C ASP A 185 -14.22 10.34 2.07
N GLN A 186 -14.01 11.62 2.39
CA GLN A 186 -13.12 12.06 3.47
C GLN A 186 -13.54 11.58 4.87
N ILE A 187 -14.84 11.49 5.15
CA ILE A 187 -15.36 10.99 6.43
C ILE A 187 -15.36 9.47 6.47
N SER A 188 -15.60 8.79 5.34
CA SER A 188 -15.65 7.33 5.25
C SER A 188 -14.28 6.68 5.51
N LEU A 189 -13.20 7.40 5.20
CA LEU A 189 -11.82 6.96 5.43
C LEU A 189 -11.34 7.32 6.85
N SER A 190 -10.67 6.38 7.50
CA SER A 190 -9.91 6.67 8.72
C SER A 190 -8.68 7.52 8.40
N ASP A 191 -8.14 8.22 9.40
CA ASP A 191 -6.87 8.94 9.23
C ASP A 191 -5.74 7.98 8.84
N GLU A 192 -5.78 6.75 9.38
CA GLU A 192 -4.89 5.65 9.00
C GLU A 192 -5.03 5.27 7.52
N ALA A 193 -6.25 5.25 6.98
CA ALA A 193 -6.51 4.94 5.57
C ALA A 193 -6.12 6.10 4.63
N LYS A 194 -6.29 7.35 5.05
CA LYS A 194 -5.80 8.52 4.30
C LYS A 194 -4.29 8.48 4.16
N GLU A 195 -3.62 8.17 5.25
CA GLU A 195 -2.18 8.04 5.27
C GLU A 195 -1.70 6.83 4.46
N ALA A 196 -2.39 5.69 4.58
CA ALA A 196 -2.12 4.52 3.75
C ALA A 196 -2.25 4.86 2.26
N ARG A 197 -3.23 5.68 1.85
CA ARG A 197 -3.36 6.14 0.46
C ARG A 197 -2.15 6.98 0.03
N GLN A 198 -1.66 7.88 0.87
CA GLN A 198 -0.44 8.65 0.57
C GLN A 198 0.79 7.74 0.41
N ILE A 199 0.90 6.71 1.25
CA ILE A 199 1.99 5.72 1.15
C ILE A 199 1.85 4.90 -0.13
N LEU A 200 0.62 4.51 -0.49
CA LEU A 200 0.33 3.79 -1.72
C LEU A 200 0.78 4.58 -2.96
N ASP A 201 0.35 5.85 -3.05
CA ASP A 201 0.71 6.75 -4.14
C ASP A 201 2.23 6.96 -4.22
N LEU A 202 2.88 7.09 -3.06
CA LEU A 202 4.34 7.21 -2.98
C LEU A 202 5.04 5.93 -3.45
N ALA A 203 4.57 4.75 -3.02
CA ALA A 203 5.15 3.46 -3.41
C ALA A 203 5.03 3.26 -4.93
N ASP A 204 3.88 3.59 -5.52
CA ASP A 204 3.65 3.52 -6.96
C ASP A 204 4.58 4.46 -7.72
N ALA A 205 4.69 5.73 -7.30
CA ALA A 205 5.62 6.68 -7.90
C ALA A 205 7.09 6.20 -7.82
N MET A 206 7.48 5.61 -6.70
CA MET A 206 8.83 5.06 -6.49
C MET A 206 9.12 3.82 -7.34
N MET A 207 8.10 2.98 -7.58
CA MET A 207 8.20 1.82 -8.49
C MET A 207 8.26 2.26 -9.95
N GLU A 208 7.39 3.18 -10.36
CA GLU A 208 7.32 3.71 -11.74
C GLU A 208 8.60 4.38 -12.17
N ARG A 209 9.25 5.11 -11.25
CA ARG A 209 10.57 5.73 -11.51
C ARG A 209 11.60 4.69 -11.98
N GLY A 210 11.58 3.47 -11.44
CA GLY A 210 12.40 2.34 -11.89
C GLY A 210 13.92 2.49 -11.77
N THR A 211 14.42 3.67 -11.40
CA THR A 211 15.84 3.98 -11.23
C THR A 211 16.21 4.05 -9.75
N LEU A 212 17.22 3.26 -9.38
CA LEU A 212 17.78 3.22 -8.03
C LEU A 212 19.08 4.04 -7.92
N PHE A 213 19.92 3.99 -8.95
CA PHE A 213 21.15 4.76 -9.09
C PHE A 213 20.90 6.04 -9.88
N SER A 214 21.37 7.17 -9.36
CA SER A 214 21.29 8.47 -10.03
C SER A 214 22.22 8.56 -11.24
N GLY A 215 21.94 9.48 -12.16
CA GLY A 215 22.79 9.71 -13.33
C GLY A 215 24.26 10.02 -12.97
N LEU A 216 24.47 10.78 -11.89
CA LEU A 216 25.82 11.10 -11.38
C LEU A 216 26.56 9.86 -10.90
N VAL A 217 25.85 8.92 -10.25
CA VAL A 217 26.46 7.66 -9.83
C VAL A 217 26.82 6.81 -11.05
N ILE A 218 25.94 6.72 -12.04
CA ILE A 218 26.20 5.98 -13.28
C ILE A 218 27.41 6.54 -14.02
N GLU A 219 27.51 7.86 -14.17
CA GLU A 219 28.65 8.54 -14.80
C GLU A 219 29.95 8.24 -14.04
N SER A 220 29.94 8.43 -12.72
CA SER A 220 31.10 8.16 -11.86
C SER A 220 31.57 6.70 -11.94
N MET A 221 30.64 5.75 -12.03
CA MET A 221 30.95 4.33 -12.16
C MET A 221 31.34 3.94 -13.58
N THR A 222 30.89 4.69 -14.60
CA THR A 222 31.33 4.52 -16.00
C THR A 222 32.82 4.80 -16.13
N ASP A 223 33.31 5.88 -15.52
CA ASP A 223 34.75 6.20 -15.52
C ASP A 223 35.58 5.14 -14.77
N THR A 224 35.02 4.64 -13.67
CA THR A 224 35.71 3.74 -12.74
C THR A 224 35.75 2.30 -13.26
N LEU A 225 34.60 1.72 -13.56
CA LEU A 225 34.43 0.30 -13.91
C LEU A 225 34.31 0.09 -15.42
N GLY A 226 33.91 1.11 -16.18
CA GLY A 226 33.63 1.01 -17.61
C GLY A 226 32.14 0.99 -17.93
N GLY A 227 31.80 1.45 -19.14
CA GLY A 227 30.41 1.56 -19.60
C GLY A 227 29.67 0.23 -19.67
N GLU A 228 30.38 -0.88 -19.91
CA GLU A 228 29.80 -2.22 -20.01
C GLU A 228 29.17 -2.75 -18.71
N TYR A 229 29.57 -2.22 -17.55
CA TYR A 229 28.95 -2.55 -16.26
C TYR A 229 28.02 -1.43 -15.80
N ALA A 230 28.46 -0.17 -15.94
CA ALA A 230 27.71 0.98 -15.46
C ALA A 230 26.34 1.14 -16.13
N SER A 231 26.20 0.73 -17.41
CA SER A 231 24.92 0.78 -18.14
C SER A 231 23.84 -0.12 -17.54
N TYR A 232 24.23 -1.15 -16.79
CA TYR A 232 23.31 -2.13 -16.21
C TYR A 232 22.96 -1.84 -14.74
N LEU A 233 23.48 -0.78 -14.11
CA LEU A 233 23.26 -0.54 -12.66
C LEU A 233 21.78 -0.43 -12.26
N ASN A 234 20.95 0.18 -13.11
CA ASN A 234 19.50 0.26 -12.87
C ASN A 234 18.72 -0.94 -13.43
N LYS A 235 19.37 -1.80 -14.20
CA LYS A 235 18.79 -3.00 -14.81
C LYS A 235 19.74 -4.20 -14.73
N PRO A 236 20.21 -4.57 -13.52
CA PRO A 236 21.21 -5.62 -13.37
C PRO A 236 20.68 -6.98 -13.80
N GLU A 237 19.35 -7.19 -13.74
CA GLU A 237 18.70 -8.39 -14.26
C GLU A 237 19.06 -8.68 -15.71
N VAL A 238 19.15 -7.66 -16.57
CA VAL A 238 19.47 -7.83 -18.00
C VAL A 238 20.91 -8.35 -18.17
N PHE A 239 21.84 -7.89 -17.35
CA PHE A 239 23.22 -8.40 -17.37
C PHE A 239 23.30 -9.88 -16.96
N PHE A 240 22.51 -10.27 -15.96
CA PHE A 240 22.50 -11.65 -15.46
C PHE A 240 21.63 -12.61 -16.27
N GLU A 241 20.73 -12.11 -17.12
CA GLU A 241 20.08 -12.92 -18.16
C GLU A 241 21.12 -13.42 -19.17
N ASP A 242 22.07 -12.57 -19.56
CA ASP A 242 23.16 -12.93 -20.47
C ASP A 242 24.26 -13.76 -19.79
N LYS A 243 24.45 -13.59 -18.47
CA LYS A 243 25.49 -14.26 -17.67
C LYS A 243 24.91 -14.89 -16.39
N PRO A 244 24.08 -15.94 -16.52
CA PRO A 244 23.36 -16.53 -15.40
C PRO A 244 24.28 -17.13 -14.34
N GLU A 245 25.47 -17.59 -14.71
CA GLU A 245 26.47 -18.15 -13.80
C GLU A 245 27.06 -17.14 -12.80
N LEU A 246 26.94 -15.84 -13.11
CA LEU A 246 27.38 -14.76 -12.23
C LEU A 246 26.24 -14.19 -11.37
N LYS A 247 25.01 -14.66 -11.57
CA LYS A 247 23.83 -14.15 -10.87
C LYS A 247 23.91 -14.50 -9.38
N PRO A 248 23.73 -13.53 -8.48
CA PRO A 248 23.62 -13.83 -7.06
C PRO A 248 22.27 -14.49 -6.75
N GLU A 249 22.16 -15.13 -5.59
CA GLU A 249 20.88 -15.70 -5.14
C GLU A 249 19.80 -14.61 -5.04
N ASP A 250 18.58 -14.96 -5.43
CA ASP A 250 17.44 -14.05 -5.36
C ASP A 250 17.13 -13.72 -3.89
N TYR A 251 16.96 -12.42 -3.61
CA TYR A 251 16.60 -11.97 -2.27
C TYR A 251 15.22 -12.49 -1.88
N VAL A 252 15.16 -13.18 -0.73
CA VAL A 252 13.91 -13.59 -0.09
C VAL A 252 13.63 -12.64 1.06
N HIS A 253 12.55 -11.88 0.95
CA HIS A 253 12.14 -10.98 2.01
C HIS A 253 11.90 -11.76 3.32
N PRO A 254 12.33 -11.27 4.51
CA PRO A 254 12.23 -12.00 5.77
C PRO A 254 10.83 -12.52 6.09
N GLU A 255 9.81 -11.75 5.70
CA GLU A 255 8.41 -12.11 5.89
C GLU A 255 7.88 -13.20 4.94
N ASP A 256 8.58 -13.45 3.84
CA ASP A 256 8.22 -14.44 2.84
C ASP A 256 8.95 -15.77 3.03
N THR A 257 9.77 -15.88 4.07
CA THR A 257 10.46 -17.13 4.43
C THR A 257 9.45 -18.22 4.78
N PRO A 258 9.76 -19.52 4.55
CA PRO A 258 8.87 -20.62 4.93
C PRO A 258 8.47 -20.61 6.40
N GLN A 259 9.39 -20.18 7.27
CA GLN A 259 9.18 -20.06 8.72
C GLN A 259 8.19 -18.92 9.04
N ALA A 260 8.35 -17.75 8.43
CA ALA A 260 7.42 -16.64 8.60
C ALA A 260 6.02 -16.97 8.05
N ARG A 261 5.94 -17.64 6.89
CA ARG A 261 4.67 -18.14 6.33
C ARG A 261 3.99 -19.14 7.25
N ALA A 262 4.74 -20.09 7.82
CA ALA A 262 4.23 -21.06 8.78
C ALA A 262 3.73 -20.39 10.07
N ALA A 263 4.46 -19.38 10.57
CA ALA A 263 4.06 -18.61 11.74
C ALA A 263 2.75 -17.83 11.49
N ARG A 264 2.64 -17.13 10.34
CA ARG A 264 1.41 -16.43 9.93
C ARG A 264 0.23 -17.39 9.80
N ALA A 265 0.42 -18.52 9.12
CA ALA A 265 -0.63 -19.52 8.98
C ALA A 265 -1.09 -20.10 10.33
N ALA A 266 -0.18 -20.25 11.30
CA ALA A 266 -0.53 -20.68 12.65
C ALA A 266 -1.32 -19.61 13.42
N GLU A 267 -0.96 -18.34 13.26
CA GLU A 267 -1.67 -17.21 13.87
C GLU A 267 -3.08 -17.04 13.29
N GLU A 268 -3.23 -17.11 11.95
CA GLU A 268 -4.52 -17.06 11.27
C GLU A 268 -5.46 -18.21 11.70
N ARG A 269 -4.91 -19.42 11.89
CA ARG A 269 -5.67 -20.55 12.42
C ARG A 269 -6.17 -20.27 13.83
N ARG A 270 -5.32 -19.73 14.71
CA ARG A 270 -5.72 -19.35 16.09
C ARG A 270 -6.78 -18.26 16.09
N GLU A 271 -6.66 -17.24 15.25
CA GLU A 271 -7.68 -16.20 15.13
C GLU A 271 -9.01 -16.77 14.65
N LYS A 272 -8.98 -17.66 13.64
CA LYS A 272 -10.16 -18.31 13.11
C LYS A 272 -10.85 -19.16 14.19
N GLU A 273 -10.09 -19.98 14.91
CA GLU A 273 -10.58 -20.77 16.04
C GLU A 273 -11.19 -19.88 17.14
N GLN A 274 -10.56 -18.75 17.46
CA GLN A 274 -11.12 -17.79 18.43
C GLN A 274 -12.43 -17.15 17.95
N ARG A 275 -12.53 -16.82 16.65
CA ARG A 275 -13.77 -16.27 16.06
C ARG A 275 -14.88 -17.31 16.08
N GLU A 276 -14.60 -18.53 15.63
CA GLU A 276 -15.57 -19.63 15.65
C GLU A 276 -16.02 -19.95 17.08
N PHE A 277 -15.09 -19.96 18.04
CA PHE A 277 -15.41 -20.12 19.45
C PHE A 277 -16.30 -18.98 19.97
N ALA A 278 -15.98 -17.73 19.65
CA ALA A 278 -16.78 -16.57 20.06
C ALA A 278 -18.19 -16.58 19.44
N GLU A 279 -18.33 -17.00 18.18
CA GLU A 279 -19.62 -17.16 17.51
C GLU A 279 -20.45 -18.29 18.13
N SER A 280 -19.82 -19.45 18.38
CA SER A 280 -20.44 -20.57 19.08
C SER A 280 -20.92 -20.16 20.49
N TRP A 281 -20.09 -19.42 21.23
CA TRP A 281 -20.44 -18.90 22.55
C TRP A 281 -21.61 -17.93 22.52
N ARG A 282 -21.65 -17.02 21.52
CA ARG A 282 -22.80 -16.11 21.32
C ARG A 282 -24.08 -16.88 20.99
N SER A 283 -23.99 -17.88 20.13
CA SER A 283 -25.13 -18.74 19.77
C SER A 283 -25.67 -19.49 21.00
N LEU A 284 -24.77 -20.03 21.83
CA LEU A 284 -25.15 -20.71 23.06
C LEU A 284 -25.86 -19.77 24.04
N ASN A 285 -25.33 -18.57 24.25
CA ASN A 285 -25.96 -17.59 25.14
C ASN A 285 -27.34 -17.16 24.63
N ALA A 286 -27.50 -16.94 23.32
CA ALA A 286 -28.81 -16.63 22.73
C ALA A 286 -29.83 -17.75 22.97
N LYS A 287 -29.42 -19.02 22.88
CA LYS A 287 -30.27 -20.17 23.20
C LYS A 287 -30.65 -20.24 24.69
N ILE A 288 -29.69 -19.94 25.58
CA ILE A 288 -29.94 -19.89 27.03
C ILE A 288 -30.96 -18.79 27.35
N ASP A 289 -30.82 -17.62 26.74
CA ASP A 289 -31.75 -16.49 26.94
C ASP A 289 -33.16 -16.81 26.40
N GLN A 290 -33.25 -17.46 25.23
CA GLN A 290 -34.52 -17.91 24.69
C GLN A 290 -35.20 -18.93 25.63
N TRP A 291 -34.44 -19.92 26.13
CA TRP A 291 -34.95 -20.90 27.09
C TRP A 291 -35.45 -20.26 28.40
N ARG A 292 -34.75 -19.21 28.90
CA ARG A 292 -35.20 -18.45 30.06
C ARG A 292 -36.52 -17.73 29.80
N GLN A 293 -36.68 -17.11 28.64
CA GLN A 293 -37.92 -16.44 28.25
C GLN A 293 -39.09 -17.42 28.13
N GLU A 294 -38.86 -18.61 27.55
CA GLU A 294 -39.86 -19.67 27.46
C GLU A 294 -40.31 -20.13 28.87
N LYS A 295 -39.36 -20.38 29.78
CA LYS A 295 -39.64 -20.74 31.19
C LYS A 295 -40.46 -19.68 31.94
N GLU A 296 -40.09 -18.41 31.81
CA GLU A 296 -40.83 -17.30 32.44
C GLU A 296 -42.25 -17.12 31.86
N SER A 297 -42.48 -17.54 30.61
CA SER A 297 -43.81 -17.51 29.99
C SER A 297 -44.70 -18.67 30.45
N GLU A 298 -44.11 -19.85 30.72
CA GLU A 298 -44.82 -21.01 31.28
C GLU A 298 -45.24 -20.78 32.75
N GLU A 299 -44.42 -20.10 33.57
CA GLU A 299 -44.76 -19.83 34.98
C GLU A 299 -45.82 -18.73 35.18
N LYS A 300 -46.15 -17.97 34.12
CA LYS A 300 -47.18 -16.91 34.16
C LYS A 300 -48.55 -17.35 33.63
N GLN A 301 -48.69 -18.60 33.18
CA GLN A 301 -49.97 -19.22 32.78
C GLN A 301 -50.53 -20.09 33.90
#